data_AF-A0A1V5QY02-F1
#
_entry.id   AF-A0A1V5QY02-F1
#
_cell.length_a   1.000
_cell.length_b   1.000
_cell.length_c   1.000
_cell.angle_alpha   90.00
_cell.angle_beta   90.00
_cell.angle_gamma   90.00
#
_symmetry.space_group_name_H-M   'P 1'
#
loop_
_entity.id
_entity.type
_entity.pdbx_description
1 polymer ?
#
loop_
_entity_poly.entity_id
_entity_poly.type
_entity_poly.pdbx_seq_one_letter_code
_entity_poly.pdbx_strand_id
1 'polypeptide(L)'
;MNKKKKALGSNPLEAYLAAKTTKKASTSSEIDETDATSGLKKQRITIHLPIETIEKIKNVVFWEPGFTLTAFAQEAFERAVQELEKERGEPYPERKERSLKGGRPLI
;
A
#
# COMPACT_ATOMS: atom_id res chain seq x y z
N MET A 1 23.95 -12.66 53.21
CA MET A 1 23.87 -13.93 52.45
C MET A 1 22.54 -13.98 51.71
N ASN A 2 22.48 -13.51 50.46
CA ASN A 2 21.21 -13.46 49.71
C ASN A 2 21.25 -14.44 48.54
N LYS A 3 20.66 -15.63 48.74
CA LYS A 3 20.46 -16.64 47.68
C LYS A 3 19.34 -16.16 46.76
N LYS A 4 19.68 -15.70 45.55
CA LYS A 4 18.69 -15.43 44.48
C LYS A 4 18.03 -16.76 44.10
N LYS A 5 16.70 -16.83 44.24
CA LYS A 5 15.90 -18.01 43.89
C LYS A 5 16.03 -18.27 42.38
N LYS A 6 16.56 -19.43 41.99
CA LYS A 6 16.50 -19.93 40.61
C LYS A 6 15.03 -20.18 40.27
N ALA A 7 14.48 -19.46 39.30
CA ALA A 7 13.19 -19.79 38.72
C ALA A 7 13.31 -21.15 37.99
N LEU A 8 12.43 -22.10 38.34
CA LEU A 8 12.32 -23.36 37.61
C LEU A 8 11.74 -23.08 36.22
N GLY A 9 12.36 -23.68 35.21
CA GLY A 9 11.84 -23.69 33.84
C GLY A 9 12.30 -22.47 33.06
N SER A 10 13.22 -22.68 32.12
CA SER A 10 13.45 -21.75 31.01
C SER A 10 12.09 -21.40 30.39
N ASN A 11 11.72 -20.12 30.41
CA ASN A 11 10.50 -19.67 29.75
C ASN A 11 10.63 -19.97 28.24
N PRO A 12 9.82 -20.87 27.66
CA PRO A 12 9.94 -21.26 26.26
C PRO A 12 9.68 -20.08 25.30
N LEU A 13 9.00 -19.02 25.77
CA LEU A 13 8.81 -17.79 25.01
C LEU A 13 10.14 -17.06 24.75
N GLU A 14 11.09 -17.06 25.68
CA GLU A 14 12.39 -16.41 25.47
C GLU A 14 13.23 -17.13 24.43
N ALA A 15 13.20 -18.46 24.40
CA ALA A 15 13.90 -19.24 23.37
C ALA A 15 13.33 -18.96 21.97
N TYR A 16 12.01 -18.79 21.86
CA TYR A 16 11.35 -18.42 20.61
C TYR A 16 11.70 -16.99 20.17
N LEU A 17 11.76 -16.04 21.11
CA LEU A 17 12.17 -14.67 20.82
C LEU A 17 13.66 -14.60 20.43
N ALA A 18 14.55 -15.33 21.09
CA ALA A 18 15.98 -15.38 20.78
C ALA A 18 16.28 -16.04 19.42
N ALA A 19 15.53 -17.09 19.06
CA ALA A 19 15.59 -17.70 17.74
C ALA A 19 15.07 -16.75 16.64
N LYS A 20 14.13 -15.86 17.00
CA LYS A 20 13.63 -14.83 16.09
C LYS A 20 14.61 -13.67 15.95
N THR A 21 15.22 -13.18 17.03
CA THR A 21 16.14 -12.01 16.97
C THR A 21 17.42 -12.30 16.17
N THR A 22 17.94 -13.53 16.21
CA THR A 22 19.11 -13.94 15.41
C THR A 22 18.81 -14.16 13.92
N LYS A 23 17.53 -14.21 13.53
CA LYS A 23 17.08 -14.22 12.12
C LYS A 23 16.25 -12.99 11.74
N LYS A 24 16.17 -11.97 12.60
CA LYS A 24 15.28 -10.81 12.43
C LYS A 24 15.88 -9.56 13.06
N ALA A 25 16.94 -9.05 12.44
CA ALA A 25 17.36 -7.66 12.59
C ALA A 25 16.81 -6.76 11.47
N SER A 26 15.74 -7.18 10.75
CA SER A 26 15.07 -6.33 9.75
C SER A 26 13.67 -6.82 9.35
N THR A 27 12.69 -6.99 10.25
CA THR A 27 11.28 -7.19 9.79
C THR A 27 10.19 -6.78 10.78
N SER A 28 10.04 -5.50 11.08
CA SER A 28 8.76 -4.91 11.51
C SER A 28 8.97 -3.39 11.56
N SER A 29 8.41 -2.56 10.69
CA SER A 29 7.31 -2.75 9.75
C SER A 29 7.48 -1.72 8.63
N GLU A 30 7.92 -2.18 7.46
CA GLU A 30 7.79 -1.42 6.22
C GLU A 30 7.28 -2.43 5.21
N ILE A 31 6.00 -2.36 4.88
CA ILE A 31 5.53 -2.93 3.62
C ILE A 31 5.91 -1.90 2.55
N ASP A 32 7.22 -1.77 2.33
CA ASP A 32 7.77 -1.20 1.11
C ASP A 32 8.27 -2.39 0.32
N GLU A 33 7.34 -2.99 -0.44
CA GLU A 33 7.73 -3.93 -1.48
C GLU A 33 8.47 -3.13 -2.55
N THR A 34 9.79 -3.09 -2.38
CA THR A 34 10.73 -2.77 -3.44
C THR A 34 10.66 -3.86 -4.49
N ASP A 35 9.67 -3.72 -5.38
CA ASP A 35 9.54 -4.50 -6.59
C ASP A 35 10.66 -4.08 -7.54
N ALA A 36 11.82 -4.70 -7.34
CA ALA A 36 13.02 -4.54 -8.14
C ALA A 36 12.87 -5.27 -9.47
N THR A 37 11.99 -4.79 -10.35
CA THR A 37 12.00 -5.16 -11.79
C THR A 37 11.52 -3.99 -12.65
N SER A 38 12.44 -3.37 -13.40
CA SER A 38 12.22 -2.37 -14.47
C SER A 38 11.42 -1.09 -14.16
N GLY A 39 12.14 -0.04 -13.73
CA GLY A 39 12.01 1.35 -14.25
C GLY A 39 10.71 2.17 -14.09
N LEU A 40 9.60 1.60 -13.65
CA LEU A 40 8.33 2.32 -13.54
C LEU A 40 8.22 3.04 -12.19
N LYS A 41 8.32 4.36 -12.22
CA LYS A 41 8.11 5.22 -11.05
C LYS A 41 6.63 5.19 -10.64
N LYS A 42 6.31 4.50 -9.54
CA LYS A 42 4.95 4.50 -8.95
C LYS A 42 4.83 5.67 -7.96
N GLN A 43 3.67 6.35 -7.93
CA GLN A 43 3.38 7.43 -6.98
C GLN A 43 2.18 7.07 -6.10
N ARG A 44 2.27 7.34 -4.79
CA ARG A 44 1.16 7.14 -3.84
C ARG A 44 0.15 8.28 -3.96
N ILE A 45 -1.13 7.92 -4.06
CA ILE A 45 -2.26 8.84 -3.97
C ILE A 45 -3.18 8.42 -2.83
N THR A 46 -3.77 9.39 -2.13
CA THR A 46 -4.80 9.17 -1.11
C THR A 46 -6.09 9.83 -1.59
N ILE A 47 -7.16 9.05 -1.67
CA ILE A 47 -8.48 9.52 -2.11
C ILE A 47 -9.53 9.15 -1.07
N HIS A 48 -10.59 9.95 -1.00
CA HIS A 48 -11.76 9.65 -0.18
C HIS A 48 -12.85 9.06 -1.09
N LEU A 49 -13.36 7.89 -0.73
CA LEU A 49 -14.45 7.20 -1.43
C LEU A 49 -15.55 6.83 -0.43
N PRO A 50 -16.82 6.70 -0.88
CA PRO A 50 -17.89 6.18 -0.03
C PRO A 50 -17.56 4.77 0.49
N ILE A 51 -17.91 4.50 1.75
CA ILE A 51 -17.64 3.22 2.42
C ILE A 51 -18.20 2.05 1.62
N GLU A 52 -19.44 2.17 1.14
CA GLU A 52 -20.10 1.14 0.34
C GLU A 52 -19.34 0.80 -0.94
N THR A 53 -18.68 1.79 -1.56
CA THR A 53 -17.87 1.58 -2.76
C THR A 53 -16.60 0.81 -2.41
N ILE A 54 -15.93 1.19 -1.31
CA ILE A 54 -14.73 0.51 -0.84
C ILE A 54 -15.03 -0.96 -0.51
N GLU A 55 -16.16 -1.25 0.12
CA GLU A 55 -16.57 -2.62 0.45
C GLU A 55 -16.82 -3.46 -0.81
N LYS A 56 -17.52 -2.90 -1.81
CA LYS A 56 -17.72 -3.57 -3.10
C LYS A 56 -16.39 -3.90 -3.79
N ILE A 57 -15.46 -2.94 -3.81
CA ILE A 57 -14.13 -3.16 -4.42
C ILE A 57 -13.37 -4.25 -3.66
N LYS A 58 -13.39 -4.24 -2.32
CA LYS A 58 -12.77 -5.29 -1.50
C LYS A 58 -13.36 -6.66 -1.80
N ASN A 59 -14.67 -6.77 -1.98
CA ASN A 59 -15.32 -8.03 -2.33
C ASN A 59 -14.86 -8.52 -3.71
N VAL A 60 -14.78 -7.65 -4.72
CA VAL A 60 -14.28 -8.01 -6.06
C VAL A 60 -12.86 -8.56 -5.96
N VAL A 61 -11.96 -7.84 -5.31
CA VAL A 61 -10.56 -8.24 -5.15
C VAL A 61 -10.40 -9.52 -4.32
N PHE A 62 -11.31 -9.75 -3.37
CA PHE A 62 -11.32 -10.98 -2.58
C PHE A 62 -11.67 -12.21 -3.43
N TRP A 63 -12.63 -12.08 -4.34
CA TRP A 63 -13.08 -13.19 -5.18
C TRP A 63 -12.24 -13.41 -6.43
N GLU A 64 -11.57 -12.38 -6.94
CA GLU A 64 -10.70 -12.47 -8.11
C GLU A 64 -9.26 -12.81 -7.70
N PRO A 65 -8.78 -14.05 -7.92
CA PRO A 65 -7.46 -14.46 -7.48
C PRO A 65 -6.36 -13.70 -8.22
N GLY A 66 -5.39 -13.18 -7.48
CA GLY A 66 -4.26 -12.43 -8.06
C GLY A 66 -4.58 -10.97 -8.40
N PHE A 67 -5.79 -10.50 -8.14
CA PHE A 67 -6.12 -9.09 -8.26
C PHE A 67 -5.78 -8.35 -6.96
N THR A 68 -5.34 -7.09 -7.05
CA THR A 68 -5.04 -6.25 -5.89
C THR A 68 -5.84 -4.95 -5.98
N LEU A 69 -6.07 -4.28 -4.85
CA LEU A 69 -6.73 -2.97 -4.83
C LEU A 69 -6.00 -1.95 -5.72
N THR A 70 -4.66 -2.01 -5.75
CA THR A 70 -3.84 -1.14 -6.59
C THR A 70 -4.00 -1.46 -8.07
N ALA A 71 -3.99 -2.74 -8.45
CA ALA A 71 -4.21 -3.16 -9.83
C ALA A 71 -5.63 -2.78 -10.31
N PHE A 72 -6.64 -3.00 -9.47
CA PHE A 72 -8.02 -2.57 -9.73
C PHE A 72 -8.09 -1.06 -9.97
N ALA A 73 -7.47 -0.25 -9.10
CA ALA A 73 -7.49 1.20 -9.21
C ALA A 73 -6.76 1.67 -10.48
N GLN A 74 -5.60 1.09 -10.79
CA GLN A 74 -4.85 1.43 -12.00
C GLN A 74 -5.69 1.17 -13.26
N GLU A 75 -6.25 -0.03 -13.40
CA GLU A 75 -7.06 -0.38 -14.57
C GLU A 75 -8.33 0.48 -14.68
N ALA A 76 -9.00 0.75 -13.56
CA ALA A 76 -10.17 1.62 -13.52
C ALA A 76 -9.84 3.05 -13.97
N PHE A 77 -8.69 3.60 -13.54
CA PHE A 77 -8.25 4.93 -13.95
C PHE A 77 -7.84 4.97 -15.42
N GLU A 78 -7.11 3.98 -15.91
CA GLU A 78 -6.72 3.89 -17.32
C GLU A 78 -7.96 3.84 -18.23
N ARG A 79 -8.94 3.00 -17.89
CA ARG A 79 -10.21 2.91 -18.63
C ARG A 79 -10.97 4.23 -18.62
N ALA A 80 -11.12 4.87 -17.45
CA ALA A 80 -11.82 6.14 -17.34
C ALA A 80 -11.14 7.26 -18.14
N VAL A 81 -9.80 7.32 -18.14
CA VAL A 81 -9.06 8.29 -18.96
C VAL A 81 -9.28 8.02 -20.45
N GLN A 82 -9.18 6.77 -20.89
CA GLN A 82 -9.41 6.40 -22.29
C GLN A 82 -10.83 6.74 -22.76
N GLU A 83 -11.84 6.53 -21.91
CA GLU A 83 -13.22 6.91 -22.22
C GLU A 83 -13.35 8.43 -22.42
N LEU A 84 -12.78 9.22 -21.52
CA LEU A 84 -12.79 10.69 -21.62
C LEU A 84 -12.02 11.19 -22.85
N GLU A 85 -10.89 10.57 -23.19
CA GLU A 85 -10.12 10.93 -24.39
C GLU A 85 -10.87 10.57 -25.67
N LYS A 86 -11.60 9.44 -25.68
CA LYS A 86 -12.48 9.06 -26.80
C LYS A 86 -13.63 10.05 -26.97
N GLU A 87 -14.28 10.48 -25.88
CA GLU A 87 -15.35 11.47 -25.91
C GLU A 87 -14.87 12.83 -26.40
N ARG A 88 -13.66 13.22 -26.00
CA ARG A 88 -13.02 14.47 -26.45
C ARG A 88 -12.52 14.39 -27.89
N GLY A 89 -12.17 13.21 -28.37
CA GLY A 89 -11.57 12.97 -29.68
C GLY A 89 -10.06 13.22 -29.74
N GLU A 90 -9.43 13.67 -28.65
CA GLU A 90 -8.01 13.97 -28.56
C GLU A 90 -7.46 13.71 -27.14
N PRO A 91 -6.20 13.26 -27.00
CA PRO A 91 -5.55 13.08 -25.70
C PRO A 91 -5.44 14.37 -24.89
N TYR A 92 -5.47 14.25 -23.56
CA TYR A 92 -5.27 15.42 -22.69
C TYR A 92 -3.84 15.96 -22.82
N PRO A 93 -3.64 17.28 -23.01
CA PRO A 93 -2.30 17.85 -23.11
C PRO A 93 -1.55 17.73 -21.78
N GLU A 94 -0.26 17.40 -21.84
CA GLU A 94 0.61 17.39 -20.68
C GLU A 94 0.66 18.78 -20.01
N ARG A 95 0.63 18.82 -18.68
CA ARG A 95 0.69 20.08 -17.93
C ARG A 95 2.13 20.61 -17.96
N LYS A 96 2.42 21.55 -18.86
CA LYS A 96 3.78 22.11 -19.06
C LYS A 96 4.24 23.11 -17.98
N GLU A 97 3.33 23.79 -17.27
CA GLU A 97 3.73 25.00 -16.52
C GLU A 97 3.12 25.22 -15.13
N ARG A 98 2.23 24.35 -14.63
CA ARG A 98 1.66 24.56 -13.30
C ARG A 98 1.53 23.25 -12.54
N SER A 99 2.40 23.08 -11.53
CA SER A 99 2.05 22.24 -10.39
C SER A 99 0.66 22.64 -9.92
N LEU A 100 -0.18 21.66 -9.55
CA LEU A 100 -1.46 21.95 -8.90
C LEU A 100 -1.15 22.94 -7.78
N LYS A 101 -1.74 24.15 -7.83
CA LYS A 101 -1.55 25.14 -6.77
C LYS A 101 -2.02 24.49 -5.48
N GLY A 102 -1.07 24.06 -4.65
CA GLY A 102 -1.33 23.55 -3.31
C GLY A 102 -1.76 24.72 -2.44
N GLY A 103 -3.02 25.12 -2.55
CA GLY A 103 -3.66 26.10 -1.70
C GLY A 103 -4.88 25.47 -1.04
N ARG A 104 -5.15 25.86 0.21
CA ARG A 104 -6.48 25.65 0.80
C ARG A 104 -7.51 26.30 -0.14
N PRO A 105 -8.63 25.64 -0.46
CA PRO A 105 -9.71 26.28 -1.18
C PRO A 105 -10.11 27.54 -0.40
N LEU A 106 -9.93 28.70 -1.02
CA LEU A 106 -10.57 29.93 -0.55
C LEU A 106 -12.04 29.77 -0.91
N ILE A 107 -12.84 29.34 0.08
CA ILE A 107 -14.29 29.47 0.05
C ILE A 107 -14.61 30.94 0.32
#